data_AF-A0A7T8QTR1-F1
#
_entry.id   AF-A0A7T8QTR1-F1
#
_cell.length_a   1.000
_cell.length_b   1.000
_cell.length_c   1.000
_cell.angle_alpha   90.00
_cell.angle_beta   90.00
_cell.angle_gamma   90.00
#
_symmetry.space_group_name_H-M   'P 1'
#
loop_
_entity.id
_entity.type
_entity.pdbx_description
1 polymer ?
#
loop_
_entity_poly.entity_id
_entity_poly.type
_entity_poly.pdbx_seq_one_letter_code
_entity_poly.pdbx_strand_id
1 'polypeptide(L)'
;VNEILQEEEDLSEIVQLVGKASLAETDKITLEVAKLLKDDFLQQNGYSPYDRYCPFYKTVGMLRNIVAFYDLARHAVESTALSENKITWGVIREAMGNILYQLSSMKFKDPVKDGEDKIKADFEQLNEDMQTAFRNLED
;
A
#
# COMPACT_ATOMS: atom_id res chain seq x y z
N VAL A 1 3.09 10.86 -1.43
CA VAL A 1 1.61 10.80 -1.40
C VAL A 1 0.98 11.68 -2.46
N ASN A 2 1.15 13.00 -2.41
CA ASN A 2 0.60 13.89 -3.44
C ASN A 2 1.09 13.52 -4.84
N GLU A 3 2.38 13.21 -4.97
CA GLU A 3 2.97 12.72 -6.23
C GLU A 3 2.32 11.42 -6.72
N ILE A 4 2.15 10.42 -5.85
CA ILE A 4 1.48 9.15 -6.19
C ILE A 4 0.05 9.39 -6.70
N LEU A 5 -0.70 10.29 -6.06
CA LEU A 5 -2.08 10.60 -6.47
C LEU A 5 -2.13 11.39 -7.78
N GLN A 6 -1.17 12.28 -8.01
CA GLN A 6 -1.05 13.03 -9.25
C GLN A 6 -0.65 12.13 -10.43
N GLU A 7 0.35 11.26 -10.23
CA GLU A 7 0.71 10.24 -11.23
C GLU A 7 -0.46 9.31 -11.55
N GLU A 8 -1.27 8.94 -10.55
CA GLU A 8 -2.46 8.11 -10.81
C GLU A 8 -3.52 8.83 -11.63
N GLU A 9 -3.70 10.13 -11.46
CA GLU A 9 -4.62 10.93 -12.28
C GLU A 9 -4.18 10.91 -13.74
N ASP A 10 -2.90 11.20 -14.00
CA ASP A 10 -2.32 11.18 -15.35
C ASP A 10 -2.41 9.78 -15.99
N LEU A 11 -2.10 8.73 -15.22
CA LEU A 11 -2.18 7.34 -15.69
C LEU A 11 -3.62 6.88 -15.93
N SER A 12 -4.60 7.39 -15.17
CA SER A 12 -6.01 7.00 -15.31
C SER A 12 -6.59 7.38 -16.67
N GLU A 13 -6.20 8.54 -17.20
CA GLU A 13 -6.57 8.94 -18.56
C GLU A 13 -6.01 7.98 -19.60
N ILE A 14 -4.74 7.60 -19.48
CA ILE A 14 -4.06 6.65 -20.37
C ILE A 14 -4.75 5.28 -20.30
N VAL A 15 -5.05 4.79 -19.09
CA VAL A 15 -5.74 3.50 -18.89
C VAL A 15 -7.08 3.45 -19.61
N GLN A 16 -7.84 4.55 -19.60
CA GLN A 16 -9.14 4.60 -20.29
C GLN A 16 -9.01 4.50 -21.82
N LEU A 17 -7.89 4.99 -22.37
CA LEU A 17 -7.64 4.98 -23.82
C LEU A 17 -7.04 3.66 -24.32
N VAL A 18 -6.05 3.10 -23.62
CA VAL A 18 -5.24 1.97 -24.11
C VAL A 18 -5.34 0.70 -23.26
N GLY A 19 -5.99 0.77 -22.09
CA GLY A 19 -6.15 -0.35 -21.16
C GLY A 19 -4.96 -0.57 -20.23
N LYS A 20 -5.25 -1.04 -19.01
CA LYS A 20 -4.26 -1.26 -17.93
C LYS A 20 -3.18 -2.29 -18.26
N ALA A 21 -3.47 -3.26 -19.13
CA ALA A 21 -2.51 -4.31 -19.50
C ALA A 21 -1.25 -3.77 -20.19
N SER A 22 -1.38 -2.64 -20.89
CA SER A 22 -0.34 -2.02 -21.70
C SER A 22 0.65 -1.16 -20.91
N LEU A 23 0.39 -0.94 -19.61
CA LEU A 23 1.23 -0.10 -18.75
C LEU A 23 2.51 -0.79 -18.29
N ALA A 24 3.51 0.02 -17.91
CA ALA A 24 4.68 -0.48 -17.21
C ALA A 24 4.30 -1.06 -15.83
N GLU A 25 5.13 -1.96 -15.31
CA GLU A 25 4.87 -2.61 -14.02
C GLU A 25 4.88 -1.60 -12.85
N THR A 26 5.74 -0.57 -12.91
CA THR A 26 5.76 0.54 -11.95
C THR A 26 4.46 1.35 -11.97
N ASP A 27 3.91 1.62 -13.15
CA ASP A 27 2.66 2.37 -13.29
C ASP A 27 1.48 1.57 -12.73
N LYS A 28 1.47 0.25 -12.94
CA LYS A 28 0.48 -0.64 -12.34
C LYS A 28 0.54 -0.58 -10.81
N ILE A 29 1.75 -0.52 -10.22
CA ILE A 29 1.94 -0.33 -8.78
C ILE A 29 1.39 1.02 -8.33
N THR A 30 1.73 2.11 -9.02
CA THR A 30 1.22 3.46 -8.71
C THR A 30 -0.31 3.48 -8.67
N LEU A 31 -0.99 2.91 -9.67
CA LEU A 31 -2.46 2.83 -9.70
C LEU A 31 -3.04 2.05 -8.50
N GLU A 32 -2.42 0.95 -8.10
CA GLU A 32 -2.93 0.08 -7.03
C GLU A 32 -2.68 0.69 -5.64
N VAL A 33 -1.52 1.31 -5.42
CA VAL A 33 -1.22 2.03 -4.19
C VAL A 33 -2.08 3.30 -4.08
N ALA A 34 -2.29 4.03 -5.17
CA ALA A 34 -3.20 5.17 -5.18
C ALA A 34 -4.63 4.75 -4.82
N LYS A 35 -5.09 3.59 -5.30
CA LYS A 35 -6.36 3.01 -4.88
C LYS A 35 -6.39 2.72 -3.37
N LEU A 36 -5.35 2.08 -2.83
CA LEU A 36 -5.20 1.83 -1.40
C LEU A 36 -5.23 3.14 -0.59
N LEU A 37 -4.58 4.20 -1.05
CA LEU A 37 -4.63 5.53 -0.43
C LEU A 37 -6.05 6.11 -0.46
N LYS A 38 -6.75 6.03 -1.60
CA LYS A 38 -8.11 6.58 -1.74
C LYS A 38 -9.12 5.83 -0.88
N ASP A 39 -9.14 4.51 -0.93
CA ASP A 39 -10.17 3.68 -0.32
C ASP A 39 -9.92 3.44 1.18
N ASP A 40 -8.66 3.31 1.59
CA ASP A 40 -8.32 2.89 2.95
C ASP A 40 -7.71 4.00 3.83
N PHE A 41 -7.13 5.05 3.23
CA PHE A 41 -6.54 6.17 3.99
C PHE A 41 -7.38 7.45 3.93
N LEU A 42 -7.78 7.91 2.73
CA LEU A 42 -8.50 9.17 2.54
C LEU A 42 -10.00 9.06 2.86
N GLN A 43 -10.62 7.92 2.55
CA GLN A 43 -12.02 7.67 2.89
C GLN A 43 -12.19 7.32 4.37
N GLN A 44 -12.92 8.15 5.09
CA GLN A 44 -13.26 7.93 6.50
C GLN A 44 -14.76 7.85 6.73
N ASN A 45 -15.20 6.90 7.55
CA ASN A 45 -16.59 6.78 7.96
C ASN A 45 -16.84 7.43 9.33
N GLY A 46 -17.34 8.67 9.30
CA GLY A 46 -17.66 9.47 10.48
C GLY A 46 -18.69 8.89 11.45
N TYR A 47 -19.46 7.88 11.04
CA TYR A 47 -20.43 7.18 11.90
C TYR A 47 -19.84 5.95 12.60
N SER A 48 -18.66 5.49 12.19
CA SER A 48 -18.06 4.28 12.74
C SER A 48 -17.31 4.56 14.05
N PRO A 49 -17.28 3.61 15.00
CA PRO A 49 -16.59 3.81 16.28
C PRO A 49 -15.06 3.90 16.14
N TYR A 50 -14.48 3.28 15.11
CA TYR A 50 -13.04 3.22 14.86
C TYR A 50 -12.50 4.31 13.91
N ASP A 51 -13.38 5.03 13.20
CA ASP A 51 -13.00 5.99 12.16
C ASP A 51 -13.69 7.37 12.30
N ARG A 52 -14.54 7.57 13.32
CA ARG A 52 -15.15 8.89 13.62
C ARG A 52 -14.10 9.95 13.98
N TYR A 53 -12.99 9.52 14.57
CA TYR A 53 -11.84 10.36 14.88
C TYR A 53 -10.57 9.52 14.74
N CYS A 54 -9.64 9.96 13.88
CA CYS A 54 -8.37 9.28 13.67
C CYS A 54 -7.23 10.09 14.33
N PRO A 55 -6.64 9.61 15.45
CA PRO A 55 -5.50 10.25 16.08
C PRO A 55 -4.29 10.32 15.16
N PHE A 56 -3.42 11.30 15.40
CA PHE A 56 -2.26 11.56 14.55
C PHE A 56 -1.30 10.37 14.44
N TYR A 57 -1.04 9.64 15.53
CA TYR A 57 -0.19 8.44 15.50
C TYR A 57 -0.75 7.35 14.58
N LYS A 58 -2.09 7.19 14.53
CA LYS A 58 -2.75 6.22 13.66
C LYS A 58 -2.62 6.67 12.21
N THR A 59 -2.90 7.95 11.93
CA THR A 59 -2.74 8.53 10.59
C THR A 59 -1.31 8.38 10.06
N VAL A 60 -0.30 8.75 10.85
CA VAL A 60 1.11 8.63 10.45
C VAL A 60 1.51 7.17 10.24
N GLY A 61 1.10 6.27 11.14
CA GLY A 61 1.45 4.86 11.03
C GLY A 61 0.84 4.18 9.80
N MET A 62 -0.43 4.46 9.50
CA MET A 62 -1.08 3.97 8.27
C MET A 62 -0.35 4.46 7.03
N LEU A 63 -0.08 5.77 6.97
CA LEU A 63 0.58 6.36 5.81
C LEU A 63 2.00 5.83 5.62
N ARG A 64 2.76 5.69 6.71
CA ARG A 64 4.12 5.12 6.69
C ARG A 64 4.13 3.73 6.06
N ASN A 65 3.19 2.86 6.46
CA ASN A 65 3.14 1.50 5.94
C ASN A 65 2.70 1.43 4.48
N ILE A 66 1.73 2.26 4.06
CA ILE A 66 1.31 2.32 2.65
C ILE A 66 2.44 2.83 1.75
N VAL A 67 3.16 3.87 2.17
CA VAL A 67 4.30 4.41 1.39
C VAL A 67 5.46 3.42 1.38
N ALA A 68 5.76 2.77 2.51
CA ALA A 68 6.80 1.74 2.54
C ALA A 68 6.48 0.57 1.59
N PHE A 69 5.22 0.15 1.49
CA PHE A 69 4.81 -0.85 0.51
C PHE A 69 5.07 -0.37 -0.93
N TYR A 70 4.72 0.87 -1.24
CA TYR A 70 4.95 1.47 -2.56
C TYR A 70 6.43 1.47 -2.94
N ASP A 71 7.28 1.94 -2.05
CA ASP A 71 8.72 2.05 -2.29
C ASP A 71 9.35 0.65 -2.47
N LEU A 72 8.99 -0.32 -1.63
CA LEU A 72 9.46 -1.70 -1.73
C LEU A 72 8.98 -2.38 -3.02
N ALA A 73 7.70 -2.22 -3.38
CA ALA A 73 7.14 -2.79 -4.60
C ALA A 73 7.80 -2.22 -5.86
N ARG A 74 8.01 -0.90 -5.91
CA ARG A 74 8.75 -0.27 -7.02
C ARG A 74 10.19 -0.74 -7.08
N HIS A 75 10.87 -0.79 -5.94
CA HIS A 75 12.24 -1.26 -5.88
C HIS A 75 12.40 -2.68 -6.42
N ALA A 76 11.56 -3.62 -5.97
CA ALA A 76 11.61 -5.02 -6.41
C ALA A 76 11.39 -5.18 -7.93
N VAL A 77 10.49 -4.38 -8.52
CA VAL A 77 10.24 -4.39 -9.96
C VAL A 77 11.38 -3.75 -10.75
N GLU A 78 11.93 -2.63 -10.27
CA GLU A 78 13.00 -1.90 -10.94
C GLU A 78 14.34 -2.66 -10.84
N SER A 79 14.66 -3.25 -9.69
CA SER A 79 15.90 -3.99 -9.45
C SER A 79 15.99 -5.27 -10.27
N THR A 80 14.86 -5.92 -10.53
CA THR A 80 14.78 -7.18 -11.30
C THR A 80 14.43 -6.99 -12.77
N ALA A 81 14.33 -5.74 -13.25
CA ALA A 81 13.86 -5.43 -14.62
C ALA A 81 14.72 -6.07 -15.74
N LEU A 82 16.02 -6.29 -15.48
CA LEU A 82 16.97 -6.93 -16.41
C LEU A 82 17.32 -8.37 -16.02
N SER A 83 16.74 -8.89 -14.94
CA SER A 83 16.93 -10.27 -14.49
C SER A 83 16.09 -11.24 -15.32
N GLU A 84 16.53 -12.49 -15.45
CA GLU A 84 15.71 -13.57 -16.02
C GLU A 84 14.46 -13.82 -15.16
N ASN A 85 14.58 -13.62 -13.84
CA ASN A 85 13.48 -13.73 -12.88
C ASN A 85 12.88 -12.35 -12.58
N LYS A 86 12.32 -11.70 -13.59
CA LYS A 86 11.68 -10.39 -13.44
C LYS A 86 10.49 -10.46 -12.49
N ILE A 87 10.50 -9.65 -11.44
CA ILE A 87 9.34 -9.44 -10.57
C ILE A 87 8.37 -8.51 -11.28
N THR A 88 7.10 -8.90 -11.30
CA THR A 88 5.99 -8.11 -11.85
C THR A 88 5.00 -7.79 -10.75
N TRP A 89 4.10 -6.82 -10.99
CA TRP A 89 3.00 -6.55 -10.07
C TRP A 89 2.15 -7.80 -9.82
N GLY A 90 1.95 -8.64 -10.84
CA GLY A 90 1.20 -9.89 -10.69
C GLY A 90 1.80 -10.81 -9.62
N VAL A 91 3.13 -10.97 -9.64
CA VAL A 91 3.87 -11.78 -8.67
C VAL A 91 3.79 -11.16 -7.27
N ILE A 92 4.00 -9.84 -7.14
CA ILE A 92 3.88 -9.14 -5.85
C ILE A 92 2.48 -9.31 -5.28
N ARG A 93 1.44 -9.11 -6.10
CA ARG A 93 0.05 -9.23 -5.66
C ARG A 93 -0.29 -10.62 -5.13
N GLU A 94 0.22 -11.66 -5.79
CA GLU A 94 0.02 -13.04 -5.35
C GLU A 94 0.75 -13.34 -4.05
N ALA A 95 2.04 -12.99 -3.98
CA ALA A 95 2.88 -13.22 -2.80
C ALA A 95 2.44 -12.39 -1.57
N MET A 96 1.99 -11.15 -1.80
CA MET A 96 1.70 -10.17 -0.75
C MET A 96 0.21 -10.04 -0.44
N GLY A 97 -0.64 -10.99 -0.88
CA GLY A 97 -2.09 -10.90 -0.69
C GLY A 97 -2.52 -10.67 0.76
N ASN A 98 -1.85 -11.30 1.72
CA ASN A 98 -2.11 -11.09 3.15
C ASN A 98 -1.65 -9.70 3.63
N ILE A 99 -0.48 -9.24 3.20
CA ILE A 99 0.04 -7.90 3.56
C ILE A 99 -0.88 -6.81 3.01
N LEU A 100 -1.31 -6.93 1.75
CA LEU A 100 -2.28 -6.01 1.14
C LEU A 100 -3.59 -5.96 1.93
N TYR A 101 -4.10 -7.12 2.36
CA TYR A 101 -5.28 -7.18 3.21
C TYR A 101 -5.05 -6.49 4.58
N GLN A 102 -3.90 -6.71 5.21
CA GLN A 102 -3.55 -6.06 6.47
C GLN A 102 -3.39 -4.55 6.33
N LEU A 103 -2.80 -4.07 5.23
CA LEU A 103 -2.68 -2.65 4.91
C LEU A 103 -4.05 -1.98 4.79
N SER A 104 -4.99 -2.57 4.02
CA SER A 104 -6.37 -2.09 3.95
C SER A 104 -7.08 -2.13 5.31
N SER A 105 -6.76 -3.13 6.13
CA SER A 105 -7.42 -3.32 7.42
C SER A 105 -6.93 -2.39 8.53
N MET A 106 -5.85 -1.62 8.32
CA MET A 106 -5.30 -0.71 9.34
C MET A 106 -6.32 0.32 9.83
N LYS A 107 -7.23 0.78 8.95
CA LYS A 107 -8.28 1.75 9.30
C LYS A 107 -9.25 1.24 10.39
N PHE A 108 -9.41 -0.07 10.53
CA PHE A 108 -10.34 -0.67 11.49
C PHE A 108 -9.81 -0.75 12.92
N LYS A 109 -8.54 -0.40 13.17
CA LYS A 109 -7.98 -0.29 14.52
C LYS A 109 -8.76 0.77 15.31
N ASP A 110 -9.28 0.40 16.48
CA ASP A 110 -10.14 1.26 17.29
C ASP A 110 -9.27 2.01 18.32
N PRO A 111 -9.06 3.33 18.18
CA PRO A 111 -8.18 4.07 19.08
C PRO A 111 -8.62 4.05 20.55
N VAL A 112 -9.91 3.85 20.81
CA VAL A 112 -10.47 3.82 22.17
C VAL A 112 -10.29 2.45 22.80
N LYS A 113 -10.46 1.37 22.03
CA LYS A 113 -10.37 -0.01 22.54
C LYS A 113 -8.95 -0.58 22.52
N ASP A 114 -8.20 -0.33 21.46
CA ASP A 114 -6.86 -0.90 21.27
C ASP A 114 -5.79 -0.09 22.01
N GLY A 115 -5.95 1.23 22.07
CA GLY A 115 -4.96 2.14 22.66
C GLY A 115 -3.75 2.41 21.75
N GLU A 116 -3.02 3.47 22.06
CA GLU A 116 -1.93 3.97 21.21
C GLU A 116 -0.76 2.99 21.07
N ASP A 117 -0.28 2.42 22.19
CA ASP A 117 0.89 1.54 22.19
C ASP A 117 0.67 0.27 21.37
N LYS A 118 -0.51 -0.33 21.50
CA LYS A 118 -0.89 -1.51 20.73
C LYS A 118 -0.98 -1.21 19.24
N ILE A 119 -1.62 -0.09 18.86
CA ILE A 119 -1.74 0.30 17.45
C ILE A 119 -0.37 0.54 16.83
N LYS A 120 0.54 1.22 17.55
CA LYS A 120 1.91 1.43 17.07
C LYS A 120 2.66 0.11 16.92
N ALA A 121 2.57 -0.79 17.91
CA ALA A 121 3.20 -2.10 17.83
C ALA A 121 2.67 -2.93 16.66
N ASP A 122 1.36 -2.96 16.46
CA ASP A 122 0.73 -3.67 15.33
C ASP A 122 1.20 -3.11 13.97
N PHE A 123 1.35 -1.79 13.86
CA PHE A 123 1.85 -1.16 12.63
C PHE A 123 3.34 -1.37 12.41
N GLU A 124 4.14 -1.43 13.47
CA GLU A 124 5.56 -1.78 13.36
C GLU A 124 5.73 -3.23 12.92
N GLN A 125 5.00 -4.17 13.55
CA GLN A 125 5.04 -5.58 13.17
C GLN A 125 4.65 -5.78 11.71
N LEU A 126 3.57 -5.12 11.24
CA LEU A 126 3.17 -5.19 9.84
C LEU A 126 4.28 -4.66 8.90
N ASN A 127 5.03 -3.65 9.33
CA ASN A 127 6.14 -3.12 8.54
C ASN A 127 7.29 -4.13 8.45
N GLU A 128 7.66 -4.76 9.56
CA GLU A 128 8.69 -5.80 9.61
C GLU A 128 8.31 -7.05 8.79
N ASP A 129 7.06 -7.50 8.90
CA ASP A 129 6.52 -8.63 8.14
C ASP A 129 6.59 -8.33 6.64
N MET A 130 6.22 -7.12 6.25
CA MET A 130 6.29 -6.66 4.86
C MET A 130 7.72 -6.61 4.33
N GLN A 131 8.67 -6.01 5.07
CA GLN A 131 10.07 -5.99 4.66
C GLN A 131 10.64 -7.41 4.52
N THR A 132 10.27 -8.32 5.41
CA THR A 132 10.71 -9.71 5.37
C THR A 132 10.12 -10.44 4.17
N ALA A 133 8.84 -10.22 3.86
CA ALA A 133 8.22 -10.80 2.69
C ALA A 133 8.85 -10.32 1.38
N PHE A 134 9.19 -9.02 1.27
CA PHE A 134 9.87 -8.50 0.08
C PHE A 134 11.29 -9.06 -0.08
N ARG A 135 12.04 -9.21 1.00
CA ARG A 135 13.36 -9.88 0.95
C ARG A 135 13.23 -11.32 0.44
N ASN A 136 12.28 -12.08 0.98
CA ASN A 136 12.02 -13.45 0.53
C ASN A 136 11.51 -13.54 -0.92
N LEU A 137 10.99 -12.44 -1.48
CA LEU A 137 10.54 -12.39 -2.87
C LEU A 137 11.70 -12.16 -3.84
N GLU A 138 12.75 -11.47 -3.39
CA GLU A 138 13.94 -11.15 -4.18
C GLU A 138 14.99 -12.27 -4.16
N ASP A 139 14.98 -13.12 -3.14
CA ASP A 139 15.82 -14.33 -2.99
C ASP A 139 15.37 -15.51 -3.87
#